data_AF-A0A2F0ATZ4-F1
#
_entry.id   AF-A0A2F0ATZ4-F1
#
_cell.length_a   1.000
_cell.length_b   1.000
_cell.length_c   1.000
_cell.angle_alpha   90.00
_cell.angle_beta   90.00
_cell.angle_gamma   90.00
#
_symmetry.space_group_name_H-M   'P 1'
#
loop_
_entity.id
_entity.type
_entity.pdbx_description
1 polymer ?
#
loop_
_entity_poly.entity_id
_entity_poly.type
_entity_poly.pdbx_seq_one_letter_code
_entity_poly.pdbx_strand_id
1 'polypeptide(L)'
;MQEIGATKSINVPKRKPMPKAPADVAGPPADAQVTASGLASKVLKKGDGGKRPQLTDVVTVHYTGWQTNGKGFDSSVARGKPATFPLNRVIAGWSEGVQLMTIGEERRFWIPENLAYKGRQGAPQGMLVFDVELLEIK
;
A
#
# COMPACT_ATOMS: atom_id res chain seq x y z
N MET A 1 -2.82 -47.45 26.13
CA MET A 1 -2.18 -46.20 26.60
C MET A 1 -0.86 -46.09 25.85
N GLN A 2 -0.43 -45.03 25.19
CA GLN A 2 -0.91 -43.66 24.98
C GLN A 2 -0.17 -43.15 23.72
N GLU A 3 -0.80 -42.28 22.93
CA GLU A 3 -0.18 -41.63 21.78
C GLU A 3 1.02 -40.76 22.19
N ILE A 4 2.06 -40.71 21.35
CA ILE A 4 3.02 -39.59 21.35
C ILE A 4 3.04 -38.96 19.97
N GLY A 5 2.56 -37.72 19.94
CA GLY A 5 2.19 -36.98 18.74
C GLY A 5 3.38 -36.59 17.87
N ALA A 6 3.18 -36.73 16.57
CA ALA A 6 4.03 -36.11 15.56
C ALA A 6 3.91 -34.59 15.69
N THR A 7 5.02 -33.92 16.03
CA THR A 7 5.16 -32.47 15.92
C THR A 7 5.01 -32.06 14.47
N LYS A 8 3.83 -31.53 14.11
CA LYS A 8 3.60 -30.86 12.84
C LYS A 8 4.53 -29.63 12.79
N SER A 9 5.63 -29.74 12.06
CA SER A 9 6.44 -28.59 11.65
C SER A 9 5.53 -27.59 10.94
N ILE A 10 5.23 -26.48 11.61
CA ILE A 10 4.42 -25.41 11.05
C ILE A 10 5.28 -24.77 9.96
N ASN A 11 4.98 -25.06 8.69
CA ASN A 11 5.65 -24.43 7.56
C ASN A 11 5.20 -22.96 7.49
N VAL A 12 5.84 -22.10 8.28
CA VAL A 12 5.64 -20.65 8.17
C VAL A 12 6.37 -20.21 6.90
N PRO A 13 5.68 -19.72 5.87
CA PRO A 13 6.35 -19.25 4.68
C PRO A 13 7.31 -18.12 5.07
N LYS A 14 8.61 -18.32 4.80
CA LYS A 14 9.63 -17.29 5.01
C LYS A 14 9.23 -16.06 4.20
N ARG A 15 9.10 -14.90 4.86
CA ARG A 15 8.81 -13.62 4.18
C ARG A 15 9.86 -13.38 3.10
N LYS A 16 9.44 -12.96 1.90
CA LYS A 16 10.35 -12.48 0.86
C LYS A 16 11.08 -11.23 1.37
N PRO A 17 12.28 -10.93 0.84
CA PRO A 17 12.96 -9.67 1.12
C PRO A 17 12.06 -8.48 0.80
N MET A 18 12.25 -7.39 1.54
CA MET A 18 11.52 -6.16 1.38
C MET A 18 11.89 -5.51 0.03
N PRO A 19 10.93 -5.21 -0.87
CA PRO A 19 11.19 -4.35 -2.02
C PRO A 19 12.01 -3.10 -1.67
N LYS A 20 12.99 -2.80 -2.53
CA LYS A 20 13.85 -1.62 -2.41
C LYS A 20 13.00 -0.37 -2.50
N ALA A 21 13.30 0.62 -1.66
CA ALA A 21 12.67 1.93 -1.73
C ALA A 21 12.91 2.60 -3.10
N PRO A 22 11.92 3.35 -3.61
CA PRO A 22 12.10 4.05 -4.87
C PRO A 22 13.04 5.25 -4.75
N ALA A 23 13.57 5.73 -5.88
CA ALA A 23 14.56 6.82 -5.90
C ALA A 23 14.01 8.15 -5.37
N ASP A 24 12.71 8.37 -5.53
CA ASP A 24 11.94 9.54 -5.09
C ASP A 24 11.23 9.28 -3.75
N VAL A 25 11.71 8.34 -2.92
CA VAL A 25 11.11 8.05 -1.60
C VAL A 25 11.16 9.25 -0.65
N ALA A 26 12.12 10.16 -0.83
CA ALA A 26 12.26 11.33 0.03
C ALA A 26 11.17 12.39 -0.19
N GLY A 27 10.49 12.41 -1.34
CA GLY A 27 9.60 13.49 -1.74
C GLY A 27 8.97 13.28 -3.13
N PRO A 28 7.78 13.84 -3.38
CA PRO A 28 7.18 13.78 -4.71
C PRO A 28 8.06 14.50 -5.74
N PRO A 29 8.32 13.91 -6.92
CA PRO A 29 9.02 14.57 -8.01
C PRO A 29 8.15 15.70 -8.61
N ALA A 30 8.77 16.59 -9.39
CA ALA A 30 8.09 17.74 -9.99
C ALA A 30 6.94 17.36 -10.95
N ASP A 31 6.96 16.15 -11.50
CA ASP A 31 5.92 15.62 -12.39
C ASP A 31 4.82 14.84 -11.66
N ALA A 32 4.84 14.81 -10.32
CA ALA A 32 3.74 14.24 -9.53
C ALA A 32 2.50 15.13 -9.61
N GLN A 33 1.33 14.48 -9.71
CA GLN A 33 0.04 15.15 -9.62
C GLN A 33 -0.31 15.35 -8.15
N VAL A 34 -0.73 16.56 -7.78
CA VAL A 34 -1.10 16.91 -6.40
C VAL A 34 -2.57 17.28 -6.35
N THR A 35 -3.33 16.62 -5.48
CA THR A 35 -4.74 16.93 -5.26
C THR A 35 -4.92 18.09 -4.27
N ALA A 36 -6.13 18.61 -4.13
CA ALA A 36 -6.45 19.69 -3.20
C ALA A 36 -6.20 19.33 -1.72
N SER A 37 -6.20 18.04 -1.37
CA SER A 37 -5.89 17.57 0.00
C SER A 37 -4.38 17.53 0.30
N GLY A 38 -3.55 17.71 -0.73
CA GLY A 38 -2.09 17.57 -0.65
C GLY A 38 -1.59 16.15 -0.93
N LEU A 39 -2.46 15.21 -1.30
CA LEU A 39 -2.01 13.89 -1.80
C LEU A 39 -1.25 14.09 -3.12
N ALA A 40 0.03 13.72 -3.13
CA ALA A 40 0.81 13.65 -4.36
C ALA A 40 0.83 12.21 -4.88
N SER A 41 0.74 12.04 -6.21
CA SER A 41 0.77 10.72 -6.82
C SER A 41 1.33 10.72 -8.24
N LYS A 42 1.82 9.56 -8.68
CA LYS A 42 2.34 9.34 -10.04
C LYS A 42 1.99 7.94 -10.52
N VAL A 43 1.40 7.84 -11.71
CA VAL A 43 1.15 6.56 -12.37
C VAL A 43 2.49 5.97 -12.81
N LEU A 44 2.80 4.77 -12.32
CA LEU A 44 4.00 4.00 -12.69
C LEU A 44 3.70 3.07 -13.87
N LYS A 45 2.51 2.47 -13.87
CA LYS A 45 1.97 1.63 -14.94
C LYS A 45 0.50 1.94 -15.10
N LYS A 46 0.06 2.16 -16.33
CA LYS A 46 -1.35 2.41 -16.62
C LYS A 46 -2.19 1.15 -16.38
N GLY A 47 -3.36 1.34 -15.78
CA GLY A 47 -4.39 0.30 -15.71
C GLY A 47 -5.19 0.19 -17.01
N ASP A 48 -6.28 -0.57 -16.92
CA ASP A 48 -7.23 -0.83 -18.01
C ASP A 48 -8.07 0.38 -18.46
N GLY A 49 -8.04 1.50 -17.72
CA GLY A 49 -8.89 2.67 -17.98
C GLY A 49 -10.36 2.47 -17.64
N GLY A 50 -10.72 1.39 -16.95
CA GLY A 50 -12.08 0.99 -16.62
C GLY A 50 -12.65 1.65 -15.36
N LYS A 51 -13.47 0.88 -14.62
CA LYS A 51 -14.13 1.34 -13.39
C LYS A 51 -13.08 1.76 -12.35
N ARG A 52 -13.36 2.87 -11.67
CA ARG A 52 -12.63 3.30 -10.48
C ARG A 52 -13.35 2.86 -9.21
N PRO A 53 -12.62 2.45 -8.16
CA PRO A 53 -13.22 2.11 -6.87
C PRO A 53 -14.03 3.28 -6.31
N GLN A 54 -15.12 2.98 -5.62
CA GLN A 54 -15.82 3.92 -4.75
C GLN A 54 -15.37 3.75 -3.29
N LEU A 55 -15.60 4.75 -2.45
CA LEU A 55 -15.21 4.72 -1.03
C LEU A 55 -15.79 3.51 -0.27
N THR A 56 -16.95 3.00 -0.69
CA THR A 56 -17.61 1.84 -0.08
C THR A 56 -17.12 0.50 -0.61
N ASP A 57 -16.34 0.48 -1.68
CA ASP A 57 -15.88 -0.75 -2.32
C ASP A 57 -14.78 -1.43 -1.48
N VAL A 58 -14.63 -2.73 -1.72
CA VAL A 58 -13.51 -3.51 -1.21
C VAL A 58 -12.52 -3.75 -2.35
N VAL A 59 -11.25 -3.43 -2.12
CA VAL A 59 -10.19 -3.61 -3.14
C VAL A 59 -9.21 -4.70 -2.77
N THR A 60 -8.70 -5.41 -3.78
CA THR A 60 -7.54 -6.30 -3.64
C THR A 60 -6.32 -5.63 -4.28
N VAL A 61 -5.20 -5.55 -3.57
CA VAL A 61 -4.00 -4.83 -4.02
C VAL A 61 -2.71 -5.58 -3.73
N HIS A 62 -1.70 -5.33 -4.57
CA HIS A 62 -0.31 -5.39 -4.11
C HIS A 62 0.14 -4.01 -3.62
N TYR A 63 0.94 -3.96 -2.56
CA TYR A 63 1.52 -2.71 -2.10
C TYR A 63 2.84 -2.91 -1.36
N THR A 64 3.61 -1.83 -1.31
CA THR A 64 4.72 -1.65 -0.38
C THR A 64 4.72 -0.22 0.15
N GLY A 65 4.99 -0.05 1.44
CA GLY A 65 5.08 1.23 2.12
C GLY A 65 6.45 1.50 2.75
N TRP A 66 6.95 2.72 2.59
CA TRP A 66 8.22 3.21 3.12
C TRP A 66 8.06 4.56 3.84
N GLN A 67 8.94 4.81 4.81
CA GLN A 67 9.21 6.17 5.30
C GLN A 67 10.14 6.90 4.32
N THR A 68 10.21 8.23 4.42
CA THR A 68 11.03 9.09 3.54
C THR A 68 12.53 8.83 3.62
N ASN A 69 13.01 8.18 4.69
CA ASN A 69 14.38 7.70 4.83
C ASN A 69 14.65 6.36 4.09
N GLY A 70 13.68 5.83 3.34
CA GLY A 70 13.78 4.57 2.61
C GLY A 70 13.52 3.31 3.44
N LYS A 71 13.25 3.43 4.75
CA LYS A 71 12.92 2.29 5.59
C LYS A 71 11.51 1.78 5.24
N GLY A 72 11.44 0.57 4.68
CA GLY A 72 10.18 -0.14 4.47
C GLY A 72 9.54 -0.51 5.81
N PHE A 73 8.23 -0.32 5.93
CA PHE A 73 7.49 -0.69 7.15
C PHE A 73 6.44 -1.78 6.90
N ASP A 74 5.90 -1.89 5.69
CA ASP A 74 4.92 -2.93 5.37
C ASP A 74 4.85 -3.24 3.86
N SER A 75 4.49 -4.48 3.51
CA SER A 75 4.31 -4.90 2.12
C SER A 75 3.59 -6.23 1.97
N SER A 76 2.62 -6.25 1.06
CA SER A 76 1.97 -7.49 0.64
C SER A 76 2.86 -8.32 -0.31
N VAL A 77 3.72 -7.66 -1.08
CA VAL A 77 4.71 -8.32 -1.96
C VAL A 77 5.72 -9.11 -1.14
N ALA A 78 6.26 -8.52 -0.05
CA ALA A 78 7.15 -9.23 0.87
C ALA A 78 6.47 -10.40 1.59
N ARG A 79 5.15 -10.29 1.84
CA ARG A 79 4.34 -11.40 2.36
C ARG A 79 4.03 -12.48 1.32
N GLY A 80 4.24 -12.19 0.04
CA GLY A 80 4.00 -13.12 -1.07
C GLY A 80 2.53 -13.32 -1.43
N LYS A 81 1.62 -12.45 -0.96
CA LYS A 81 0.19 -12.53 -1.29
C LYS A 81 -0.46 -11.15 -1.28
N PRO A 82 -1.46 -10.87 -2.14
CA PRO A 82 -2.23 -9.64 -2.11
C PRO A 82 -2.88 -9.38 -0.75
N ALA A 83 -3.28 -8.13 -0.54
CA ALA A 83 -4.07 -7.71 0.61
C ALA A 83 -5.41 -7.14 0.16
N THR A 84 -6.45 -7.37 0.94
CA THR A 84 -7.80 -6.90 0.66
C THR A 84 -8.25 -5.93 1.75
N PHE A 85 -8.75 -4.77 1.35
CA PHE A 85 -9.14 -3.70 2.26
C PHE A 85 -10.48 -3.08 1.85
N PRO A 86 -11.40 -2.82 2.80
CA PRO A 86 -12.48 -1.88 2.57
C PRO A 86 -11.93 -0.45 2.54
N LEU A 87 -12.18 0.31 1.48
CA LEU A 87 -11.56 1.62 1.27
C LEU A 87 -11.96 2.67 2.30
N ASN A 88 -13.08 2.49 3.00
CA ASN A 88 -13.50 3.35 4.10
C ASN A 88 -12.85 3.01 5.46
N ARG A 89 -11.91 2.05 5.54
CA ARG A 89 -11.18 1.70 6.78
C ARG A 89 -9.66 1.75 6.66
N VAL A 90 -9.16 2.43 5.65
CA VAL A 90 -7.72 2.70 5.47
C VAL A 90 -7.42 4.19 5.77
N ILE A 91 -6.15 4.58 5.75
CA ILE A 91 -5.77 5.98 5.91
C ILE A 91 -6.36 6.84 4.79
N ALA A 92 -6.66 8.12 5.09
CA ALA A 92 -7.38 9.00 4.16
C ALA A 92 -6.71 9.12 2.79
N GLY A 93 -5.37 9.17 2.74
CA GLY A 93 -4.64 9.24 1.48
C GLY A 93 -4.78 7.98 0.62
N TRP A 94 -4.97 6.81 1.23
CA TRP A 94 -5.31 5.58 0.50
C TRP A 94 -6.75 5.61 0.02
N SER A 95 -7.70 5.99 0.89
CA SER A 95 -9.11 6.12 0.50
C SER A 95 -9.26 7.06 -0.70
N GLU A 96 -8.57 8.20 -0.70
CA GLU A 96 -8.57 9.14 -1.82
C GLU A 96 -7.80 8.59 -3.04
N GLY A 97 -6.55 8.18 -2.86
CA GLY A 97 -5.66 7.84 -3.96
C GLY A 97 -6.09 6.62 -4.75
N VAL A 98 -6.60 5.58 -4.10
CA VAL A 98 -7.02 4.34 -4.77
C VAL A 98 -8.29 4.55 -5.61
N GLN A 99 -9.16 5.51 -5.24
CA GLN A 99 -10.32 5.91 -6.07
C GLN A 99 -9.90 6.63 -7.37
N LEU A 100 -8.63 7.00 -7.53
CA LEU A 100 -8.10 7.57 -8.77
C LEU A 100 -7.57 6.51 -9.76
N MET A 101 -7.42 5.27 -9.29
CA MET A 101 -6.83 4.17 -10.05
C MET A 101 -7.88 3.35 -10.81
N THR A 102 -7.45 2.64 -11.85
CA THR A 102 -8.22 1.55 -12.46
C THR A 102 -7.51 0.21 -12.30
N ILE A 103 -8.18 -0.91 -12.58
CA ILE A 103 -7.61 -2.25 -12.41
C ILE A 103 -6.36 -2.41 -13.29
N GLY A 104 -5.32 -3.03 -12.74
CA GLY A 104 -4.01 -3.20 -13.35
C GLY A 104 -3.09 -1.99 -13.25
N GLU A 105 -3.57 -0.85 -12.72
CA GLU A 105 -2.75 0.33 -12.51
C GLU A 105 -1.76 0.12 -11.36
N GLU A 106 -0.51 0.53 -11.56
CA GLU A 106 0.46 0.74 -10.49
C GLU A 106 0.66 2.25 -10.30
N ARG A 107 0.49 2.72 -9.07
CA ARG A 107 0.61 4.14 -8.72
C ARG A 107 1.47 4.29 -7.48
N ARG A 108 2.35 5.29 -7.52
CA ARG A 108 3.06 5.80 -6.34
C ARG A 108 2.25 6.90 -5.67
N PHE A 109 2.19 6.85 -4.35
CA PHE A 109 1.59 7.88 -3.50
C PHE A 109 2.63 8.43 -2.53
N TRP A 110 2.64 9.75 -2.36
CA TRP A 110 3.30 10.43 -1.24
C TRP A 110 2.21 11.05 -0.38
N ILE A 111 1.95 10.42 0.76
CA ILE A 111 0.81 10.72 1.62
C ILE A 111 1.32 11.57 2.78
N PRO A 112 0.95 12.87 2.86
CA PRO A 112 1.35 13.71 3.97
C PRO A 112 0.71 13.23 5.29
N GLU A 113 1.34 13.58 6.42
CA GLU A 113 0.98 13.05 7.75
C GLU A 113 -0.51 13.26 8.11
N ASN A 114 -1.08 14.40 7.70
CA ASN A 114 -2.49 14.73 7.90
C ASN A 114 -3.46 13.78 7.16
N LEU A 115 -2.99 13.07 6.14
CA LEU A 115 -3.74 12.05 5.40
C LEU A 115 -3.32 10.61 5.77
N ALA A 116 -2.38 10.45 6.71
CA ALA A 116 -1.85 9.18 7.19
C ALA A 116 -2.32 8.88 8.63
N TYR A 117 -1.39 8.71 9.57
CA TYR A 117 -1.67 8.29 10.95
C TYR A 117 -1.81 9.43 11.95
N LYS A 118 -1.62 10.69 11.54
CA LYS A 118 -1.85 11.91 12.33
C LYS A 118 -1.18 11.89 13.71
N GLY A 119 0.07 11.44 13.79
CA GLY A 119 0.86 11.42 15.02
C GLY A 119 0.52 10.28 15.98
N ARG A 120 -0.28 9.29 15.54
CA ARG A 120 -0.65 8.15 16.39
C ARG A 120 0.60 7.43 16.90
N GLN A 121 0.73 7.32 18.22
CA GLN A 121 1.85 6.62 18.84
C GLN A 121 1.91 5.15 18.38
N GLY A 122 3.11 4.68 18.03
CA GLY A 122 3.36 3.32 17.55
C GLY A 122 3.05 3.10 16.06
N ALA A 123 2.55 4.11 15.34
CA ALA A 123 2.38 4.07 13.89
C ALA A 123 3.60 4.69 13.16
N PRO A 124 3.79 4.42 11.86
CA PRO A 124 4.68 5.22 11.02
C PRO A 124 4.35 6.72 11.13
N GLN A 125 5.40 7.56 11.10
CA GLN A 125 5.30 9.01 11.29
C GLN A 125 5.82 9.74 10.05
N GLY A 126 5.30 10.94 9.83
CA GLY A 126 5.64 11.80 8.73
C GLY A 126 4.99 11.36 7.41
N MET A 127 5.46 11.96 6.32
CA MET A 127 5.02 11.56 4.99
C MET A 127 5.34 10.09 4.73
N LEU A 128 4.37 9.35 4.20
CA LEU A 128 4.53 7.94 3.85
C LEU A 128 4.51 7.79 2.33
N VAL A 129 5.38 6.93 1.81
CA VAL A 129 5.45 6.62 0.39
C VAL A 129 4.94 5.21 0.15
N PHE A 130 4.02 5.06 -0.80
CA PHE A 130 3.47 3.76 -1.17
C PHE A 130 3.55 3.55 -2.68
N ASP A 131 3.94 2.35 -3.08
CA ASP A 131 3.61 1.83 -4.40
C ASP A 131 2.43 0.86 -4.23
N VAL A 132 1.38 1.04 -5.03
CA VAL A 132 0.15 0.25 -4.98
C VAL A 132 -0.21 -0.21 -6.38
N GLU A 133 -0.48 -1.51 -6.53
CA GLU A 133 -1.07 -2.14 -7.71
C GLU A 133 -2.51 -2.52 -7.40
N LEU A 134 -3.47 -2.00 -8.17
CA LEU A 134 -4.89 -2.35 -8.01
C LEU A 134 -5.23 -3.60 -8.82
N LEU A 135 -5.60 -4.68 -8.14
CA LEU A 135 -5.87 -5.97 -8.79
C LEU A 135 -7.36 -6.23 -9.00
N GLU A 136 -8.21 -5.74 -8.10
CA GLU A 136 -9.64 -6.08 -8.08
C GLU A 136 -10.46 -5.03 -7.34
N ILE A 137 -11.72 -4.86 -7.75
CA ILE A 137 -12.75 -4.05 -7.11
C ILE A 137 -13.97 -4.94 -6.86
N LYS A 138 -14.48 -4.95 -5.62
CA LYS A 138 -15.64 -5.73 -5.17
C LYS A 138 -16.74 -4.83 -4.65
#